data_AF-A0A0E1NC30-F1
#
_entry.id   AF-A0A0E1NC30-F1
#
_cell.length_a   1.000
_cell.length_b   1.000
_cell.length_c   1.000
_cell.angle_alpha   90.00
_cell.angle_beta   90.00
_cell.angle_gamma   90.00
#
_symmetry.space_group_name_H-M   'P 1'
#
loop_
_entity.id
_entity.type
_entity.pdbx_description
1 polymer ?
#
loop_
_entity_poly.entity_id
_entity_poly.type
_entity_poly.pdbx_seq_one_letter_code
_entity_poly.pdbx_strand_id
1 'polypeptide(L)'
;MKIFKTLTALCIAVMMAMAISACAPTAKSEGTGGYIDDTVITTKVKSALLAAKDIKSTQISVETFKGRVQLSGFVSSRQDANRAVQITRSVPGVKSVSDQMLIR
;
A
#
# COMPACT_ATOMS: atom_id res chain seq x y z
N MET A 1 23.32 36.79 44.56
CA MET A 1 22.86 35.38 44.46
C MET A 1 21.36 35.20 44.15
N LYS A 2 20.52 36.25 44.13
CA LYS A 2 19.08 36.13 43.75
C LYS A 2 18.84 36.27 42.23
N ILE A 3 19.65 37.09 41.56
CA ILE A 3 19.60 37.41 40.12
C ILE A 3 20.04 36.24 39.22
N PHE A 4 20.97 35.40 39.72
CA PHE A 4 21.44 34.20 39.00
C PHE A 4 20.41 33.06 39.03
N LYS A 5 19.50 33.09 40.02
CA LYS A 5 18.42 32.13 40.26
C LYS A 5 17.18 32.44 39.42
N THR A 6 16.93 33.73 39.14
CA THR A 6 15.87 34.17 38.22
C THR A 6 16.26 33.97 36.75
N LEU A 7 17.55 34.07 36.41
CA LEU A 7 18.05 33.83 35.05
C LEU A 7 17.97 32.34 34.64
N THR A 8 18.22 31.43 35.57
CA THR A 8 18.06 29.98 35.36
C THR A 8 16.59 29.57 35.30
N ALA A 9 15.69 30.22 36.05
CA ALA A 9 14.25 30.00 35.97
C ALA A 9 13.65 30.47 34.63
N LEU A 10 14.17 31.55 34.05
CA LEU A 10 13.72 32.06 32.74
C LEU A 10 14.12 31.13 31.59
N CYS A 11 15.31 30.52 31.63
CA CYS A 11 15.75 29.56 30.61
C CYS A 11 14.94 28.26 30.60
N ILE A 12 14.46 27.81 31.77
CA ILE A 12 13.63 26.60 31.88
C ILE A 12 12.22 26.83 31.31
N ALA A 13 11.67 28.04 31.49
CA ALA A 13 10.36 28.41 30.93
C ALA A 13 10.38 28.53 29.40
N VAL A 14 11.48 28.98 28.80
CA VAL A 14 11.62 29.11 27.34
C VAL A 14 11.86 27.76 26.65
N MET A 15 12.54 26.82 27.31
CA MET A 15 12.75 25.46 26.77
C MET A 15 11.46 24.63 26.73
N MET A 16 10.51 24.88 27.64
CA MET A 16 9.23 24.15 27.69
C MET A 16 8.25 24.59 26.57
N ALA A 17 8.44 25.77 25.98
CA ALA A 17 7.58 26.27 24.92
C ALA A 17 7.88 25.67 23.53
N MET A 18 9.02 25.01 23.33
CA MET A 18 9.42 24.43 22.03
C MET A 18 9.03 22.96 21.85
N ALA A 19 8.50 22.30 22.88
CA ALA A 19 8.21 20.85 22.84
C ALA A 19 6.84 20.48 22.23
N ILE A 20 6.00 21.44 21.84
CA ILE A 20 4.60 21.18 21.42
C ILE A 20 4.47 21.04 19.88
N SER A 21 5.51 21.33 19.08
CA SER A 21 5.38 21.35 17.62
C SER A 21 5.78 20.04 16.90
N ALA A 22 5.95 18.92 17.61
CA ALA A 22 6.41 17.67 17.00
C ALA A 22 5.31 16.78 16.39
N CYS A 23 4.02 17.09 16.58
CA CYS A 23 2.94 16.45 15.83
C CYS A 23 2.51 17.34 14.66
N ALA A 24 3.37 17.50 13.67
CA ALA A 24 2.85 17.80 12.34
C ALA A 24 2.17 16.53 11.84
N PRO A 25 0.84 16.48 11.64
CA PRO A 25 0.26 15.38 10.88
C PRO A 25 0.85 15.49 9.49
N THR A 26 1.72 14.54 9.12
CA THR A 26 2.10 14.36 7.71
C THR A 26 0.80 14.19 6.94
N ALA A 27 0.42 15.23 6.20
CA ALA A 27 -0.72 15.21 5.30
C ALA A 27 -0.40 14.28 4.14
N LYS A 28 -0.43 12.97 4.38
CA LYS A 28 -0.58 11.99 3.32
C LYS A 28 -2.03 12.08 2.91
N SER A 29 -2.33 13.06 2.05
CA SER A 29 -3.61 13.17 1.36
C SER A 29 -3.75 11.93 0.48
N GLU A 30 -4.32 10.88 1.03
CA GLU A 30 -4.78 9.74 0.25
C GLU A 30 -6.15 10.08 -0.29
N GLY A 31 -6.15 11.04 -1.22
CA GLY A 31 -7.36 11.50 -1.87
C GLY A 31 -7.94 10.45 -2.81
N THR A 32 -9.13 10.77 -3.32
CA THR A 32 -9.88 10.03 -4.35
C THR A 32 -8.98 9.54 -5.50
N GLY A 33 -7.93 10.27 -5.88
CA GLY A 33 -6.99 9.86 -6.93
C GLY A 33 -6.37 8.47 -6.72
N GLY A 34 -5.86 8.17 -5.52
CA GLY A 34 -5.24 6.85 -5.26
C GLY A 34 -6.24 5.70 -5.31
N TYR A 35 -7.48 5.93 -4.87
CA TYR A 35 -8.55 4.94 -4.93
C TYR A 35 -9.04 4.68 -6.37
N ILE A 36 -9.16 5.73 -7.17
CA ILE A 36 -9.49 5.61 -8.59
C ILE A 36 -8.36 4.87 -9.34
N ASP A 37 -7.10 5.18 -9.05
CA ASP A 37 -5.94 4.48 -9.62
C ASP A 37 -5.98 2.98 -9.29
N ASP A 38 -6.23 2.62 -8.03
CA ASP A 38 -6.30 1.22 -7.59
C ASP A 38 -7.47 0.44 -8.23
N THR A 39 -8.61 1.11 -8.41
CA THR A 39 -9.78 0.51 -9.08
C THR A 39 -9.45 0.23 -10.55
N VAL A 40 -8.79 1.16 -11.24
CA VAL A 40 -8.36 0.98 -12.62
C VAL A 40 -7.30 -0.12 -12.73
N ILE A 41 -6.33 -0.17 -11.81
CA ILE A 41 -5.34 -1.25 -11.75
C ILE A 41 -6.04 -2.59 -11.56
N THR A 42 -6.97 -2.69 -10.61
CA THR A 42 -7.72 -3.93 -10.34
C THR A 42 -8.46 -4.40 -11.59
N THR A 43 -9.16 -3.51 -12.30
CA THR A 43 -9.86 -3.86 -13.53
C THR A 43 -8.90 -4.33 -14.63
N LYS A 44 -7.75 -3.67 -14.81
CA LYS A 44 -6.72 -4.07 -15.78
C LYS A 44 -6.12 -5.45 -15.44
N VAL A 45 -5.88 -5.73 -14.16
CA VAL A 45 -5.39 -7.04 -13.73
C VAL A 45 -6.43 -8.12 -14.00
N LYS A 46 -7.69 -7.89 -13.61
CA LYS A 46 -8.78 -8.83 -13.88
C LYS A 46 -8.94 -9.10 -15.37
N SER A 47 -8.90 -8.08 -16.22
CA SER A 47 -9.01 -8.26 -17.67
C SER A 47 -7.80 -9.00 -18.26
N ALA A 48 -6.58 -8.71 -17.81
CA ALA A 48 -5.38 -9.42 -18.25
C ALA A 48 -5.41 -10.90 -17.86
N LEU A 49 -5.88 -11.23 -16.66
CA LEU A 49 -6.05 -12.61 -16.21
C LEU A 49 -7.19 -13.33 -16.96
N LEU A 50 -8.26 -12.63 -17.31
CA LEU A 50 -9.35 -13.18 -18.13
C LEU A 50 -8.92 -13.46 -19.57
N ALA A 51 -7.99 -12.67 -20.12
CA ALA A 51 -7.44 -12.88 -21.45
C ALA A 51 -6.48 -14.09 -21.52
N ALA A 52 -5.92 -14.50 -20.38
CA ALA A 52 -5.02 -15.64 -20.27
C ALA A 52 -5.80 -16.96 -20.30
N LYS A 53 -5.76 -17.67 -21.44
CA LYS A 53 -6.50 -18.93 -21.65
C LYS A 53 -5.90 -20.13 -20.91
N ASP A 54 -4.67 -19.99 -20.44
CA ASP A 54 -3.88 -20.99 -19.74
C ASP A 54 -4.22 -21.10 -18.25
N ILE A 55 -5.03 -20.19 -17.69
CA ILE A 55 -5.38 -20.16 -16.27
C ILE A 55 -6.89 -20.03 -16.09
N LYS A 56 -7.45 -20.75 -15.10
CA LYS A 56 -8.84 -20.58 -14.66
C LYS A 56 -9.01 -19.32 -13.81
N SER A 57 -8.94 -18.14 -14.44
CA SER A 57 -8.99 -16.84 -13.77
C SER A 57 -10.32 -16.53 -13.06
N THR A 58 -11.40 -17.25 -13.36
CA THR A 58 -12.70 -17.10 -12.68
C THR A 58 -12.67 -17.51 -11.20
N GLN A 59 -11.65 -18.26 -10.76
CA GLN A 59 -11.45 -18.65 -9.37
C GLN A 59 -10.40 -17.81 -8.65
N ILE A 60 -9.86 -16.78 -9.31
CA ILE A 60 -8.84 -15.89 -8.76
C ILE A 60 -9.49 -14.55 -8.40
N SER A 61 -9.38 -14.16 -7.14
CA SER A 61 -9.76 -12.82 -6.68
C SER A 61 -8.56 -11.88 -6.73
N VAL A 62 -8.85 -10.61 -7.02
CA VAL A 62 -7.86 -9.56 -7.17
C VAL A 62 -8.30 -8.36 -6.35
N GLU A 63 -7.44 -7.96 -5.42
CA GLU A 63 -7.59 -6.76 -4.60
C GLU A 63 -6.36 -5.89 -4.76
N THR A 64 -6.54 -4.58 -4.90
CA THR A 64 -5.43 -3.63 -5.05
C THR A 64 -5.52 -2.53 -4.01
N PHE A 65 -4.39 -2.23 -3.40
CA PHE A 65 -4.25 -1.10 -2.47
C PHE A 65 -2.90 -0.42 -2.64
N LYS A 66 -2.91 0.86 -3.04
CA LYS A 66 -1.75 1.71 -3.32
C LYS A 66 -0.80 1.10 -4.34
N GLY A 67 -1.35 0.48 -5.38
CA GLY A 67 -0.61 -0.27 -6.41
C GLY A 67 -0.03 -1.60 -5.94
N ARG A 68 -0.34 -2.06 -4.72
CA ARG A 68 -0.02 -3.42 -4.28
C ARG A 68 -1.20 -4.33 -4.58
N VAL A 69 -0.96 -5.37 -5.38
CA VAL A 69 -1.99 -6.31 -5.78
C VAL A 69 -1.88 -7.57 -4.94
N GLN A 70 -2.99 -8.04 -4.40
CA GLN A 70 -3.13 -9.33 -3.77
C GLN A 70 -3.93 -10.26 -4.68
N LEU A 71 -3.36 -11.44 -4.95
CA LEU A 71 -4.02 -12.52 -5.67
C LEU A 71 -4.41 -13.59 -4.65
N SER A 72 -5.68 -13.98 -4.65
CA SER A 72 -6.21 -15.03 -3.76
C SER A 72 -7.19 -15.93 -4.52
N GLY A 73 -7.66 -16.99 -3.87
CA GLY A 73 -8.57 -17.96 -4.50
C GLY A 73 -7.86 -19.27 -4.86
N PHE A 74 -8.29 -19.92 -5.94
CA PHE A 74 -7.83 -21.27 -6.28
C PHE A 74 -7.22 -21.36 -7.68
N VAL A 75 -6.16 -22.16 -7.80
CA VAL A 75 -5.45 -22.45 -9.06
C VAL A 75 -5.16 -23.95 -9.18
N SER A 76 -5.04 -24.44 -10.41
CA SER A 76 -4.87 -25.89 -10.66
C SER A 76 -3.42 -26.37 -10.54
N SER A 77 -2.45 -25.47 -10.57
CA SER A 77 -1.05 -25.82 -10.42
C SER A 77 -0.20 -24.66 -9.88
N ARG A 78 1.03 -24.98 -9.43
CA ARG A 78 2.01 -23.94 -9.07
C ARG A 78 2.44 -23.12 -10.29
N GLN A 79 2.45 -23.73 -11.46
CA GLN A 79 2.76 -23.06 -12.72
C GLN A 79 1.69 -22.00 -13.03
N ASP A 80 0.42 -22.31 -12.83
CA ASP A 80 -0.70 -21.37 -13.01
C ASP A 80 -0.60 -20.20 -12.03
N ALA A 81 -0.26 -20.47 -10.76
CA ALA A 81 -0.02 -19.44 -9.75
C ALA A 81 1.08 -18.47 -10.21
N ASN A 82 2.23 -19.03 -10.61
CA ASN A 82 3.37 -18.25 -11.08
C ASN A 82 3.03 -17.43 -12.32
N ARG A 83 2.25 -18.01 -13.24
CA ARG A 83 1.81 -17.36 -14.47
C ARG A 83 0.85 -16.20 -14.17
N ALA A 84 -0.10 -16.39 -13.25
CA ALA A 84 -1.00 -15.31 -12.80
C ALA A 84 -0.23 -14.16 -12.14
N VAL A 85 0.79 -14.47 -11.33
CA VAL A 85 1.69 -13.46 -10.75
C VAL A 85 2.46 -12.70 -11.84
N GLN A 86 2.99 -13.40 -12.85
CA GLN A 86 3.70 -12.77 -13.96
C GLN A 86 2.79 -11.82 -14.76
N ILE A 87 1.58 -12.27 -15.11
CA ILE A 87 0.60 -11.44 -15.82
C ILE A 87 0.29 -10.19 -14.98
N THR A 88 0.01 -10.37 -13.69
CA THR A 88 -0.28 -9.26 -12.78
C THR A 88 0.86 -8.24 -12.71
N ARG A 89 2.12 -8.70 -12.65
CA ARG A 89 3.29 -7.81 -12.64
C ARG A 89 3.47 -7.02 -13.94
N SER A 90 2.97 -7.53 -15.07
CA SER A 90 3.06 -6.84 -16.36
C SER A 90 2.08 -5.66 -16.49
N VAL A 91 1.10 -5.55 -15.58
CA VAL A 91 0.09 -4.49 -15.63
C VAL A 91 0.69 -3.16 -15.15
N PRO A 92 0.58 -2.07 -15.95
CA PRO A 92 1.07 -0.76 -15.56
C PRO A 92 0.40 -0.25 -14.27
N GLY A 93 1.23 0.26 -13.35
CA GLY A 93 0.79 0.76 -12.03
C GLY A 93 0.93 -0.25 -10.89
N VAL A 94 1.16 -1.53 -11.20
CA VAL A 94 1.45 -2.55 -10.18
C VAL A 94 2.87 -2.34 -9.63
N LYS A 95 2.96 -2.12 -8.33
CA LYS A 95 4.22 -1.92 -7.59
C LYS A 95 4.72 -3.22 -6.95
N SER A 96 3.81 -4.05 -6.47
CA SER A 96 4.13 -5.34 -5.87
C SER A 96 2.96 -6.30 -6.00
N VAL A 97 3.25 -7.60 -6.01
CA VAL A 97 2.24 -8.67 -6.06
C VAL A 97 2.44 -9.60 -4.88
N SER A 98 1.39 -9.82 -4.11
CA SER A 98 1.31 -10.81 -3.05
C SER A 98 0.50 -12.00 -3.54
N ASP A 99 1.10 -13.18 -3.53
CA ASP A 99 0.43 -14.44 -3.86
C ASP A 99 -0.11 -15.10 -2.59
N GLN A 100 -1.43 -15.27 -2.53
CA GLN A 100 -2.16 -16.02 -1.51
C GLN A 100 -3.10 -17.06 -2.14
N MET A 101 -2.83 -17.49 -3.37
CA MET A 101 -3.63 -18.50 -4.05
C MET A 101 -3.36 -19.90 -3.47
N LEU A 102 -4.40 -20.71 -3.40
CA LEU A 102 -4.34 -22.09 -2.95
C LEU A 102 -4.36 -23.03 -4.16
N ILE A 103 -3.50 -24.05 -4.13
CA ILE A 103 -3.46 -25.09 -5.17
C ILE A 103 -4.47 -26.18 -4.80
N ARG A 104 -5.30 -26.57 -5.77
CA ARG A 104 -6.32 -27.62 -5.60
C ARG A 104 -6.07 -28.81 -6.51
#